data_AF-A0A1M5YE35-F1
#
_entry.id   AF-A0A1M5YE35-F1
#
_cell.length_a   1.000
_cell.length_b   1.000
_cell.length_c   1.000
_cell.angle_alpha   90.00
_cell.angle_beta   90.00
_cell.angle_gamma   90.00
#
_symmetry.space_group_name_H-M   'P 1'
#
loop_
_entity.id
_entity.type
_entity.pdbx_description
1 polymer ?
#
loop_
_entity_poly.entity_id
_entity_poly.type
_entity_poly.pdbx_seq_one_letter_code
_entity_poly.pdbx_strand_id
1 'polypeptide(L)'
;QKALVSKEIENKLKDAEAKIAQLEEEIQKEEADKKVAEGVINKINDLPEKITLENKKAVEEARKAYSDLTEAQKALVSKEIENKLKDAEAKILELEKAIKEEEDKKKPSIPEKDKENTGILPATGQKKSTTTVLMGVLLVLLGALKIRKKDKTI
;
A
#
# COMPACT_ATOMS: atom_id res chain seq x y z
N GLN A 1 1.91 -28.79 64.17
CA GLN A 1 2.38 -29.19 62.82
C GLN A 1 1.27 -29.14 61.75
N LYS A 2 0.08 -29.74 61.94
CA LYS A 2 -1.03 -29.69 60.93
C LYS A 2 -1.45 -28.29 60.45
N ALA A 3 -1.53 -27.29 61.33
CA ALA A 3 -1.93 -25.92 60.97
C ALA A 3 -0.91 -25.19 60.08
N LEU A 4 0.39 -25.48 60.25
CA LEU A 4 1.45 -24.91 59.40
C LEU A 4 1.38 -25.50 57.98
N VAL A 5 1.15 -26.82 57.87
CA VAL A 5 0.99 -27.51 56.58
C VAL A 5 -0.24 -26.98 55.82
N SER A 6 -1.38 -26.74 56.50
CA SER A 6 -2.56 -26.13 55.87
C SER A 6 -2.27 -24.75 55.28
N LYS A 7 -1.63 -23.88 56.06
CA LYS A 7 -1.32 -22.51 55.64
C LYS A 7 -0.34 -22.47 54.45
N GLU A 8 0.63 -23.38 54.42
CA GLU A 8 1.56 -23.50 53.29
C GLU A 8 0.86 -23.96 52.01
N ILE A 9 -0.08 -24.91 52.12
CA ILE A 9 -0.89 -25.38 50.97
C ILE A 9 -1.79 -24.26 50.45
N GLU A 10 -2.45 -23.51 51.34
CA GLU A 10 -3.29 -22.37 50.96
C GLU A 10 -2.51 -21.29 50.21
N ASN A 11 -1.27 -21.00 50.64
CA ASN A 11 -0.42 -20.04 49.94
C ASN A 11 0.00 -20.56 48.56
N LYS A 12 0.42 -21.82 48.45
CA LYS A 12 0.78 -22.44 47.15
C LYS A 12 -0.40 -22.44 46.17
N LEU A 13 -1.62 -22.67 46.66
CA LEU A 13 -2.81 -22.60 45.84
C LEU A 13 -3.03 -21.18 45.31
N LYS A 14 -2.94 -20.17 46.17
CA LYS A 14 -3.05 -18.76 45.76
C LYS A 14 -1.98 -18.34 44.76
N ASP A 15 -0.73 -18.77 44.97
CA ASP A 15 0.36 -18.49 44.04
C ASP A 15 0.13 -19.16 42.68
N ALA A 16 -0.39 -20.40 42.67
CA ALA A 16 -0.75 -21.11 41.46
C ALA A 16 -1.92 -20.42 40.72
N GLU A 17 -2.96 -20.01 41.45
CA GLU A 17 -4.10 -19.25 40.90
C GLU A 17 -3.63 -17.93 40.28
N ALA A 18 -2.77 -17.17 40.97
CA ALA A 18 -2.21 -15.93 40.46
C ALA A 18 -1.37 -16.16 39.19
N LYS A 19 -0.60 -17.25 39.15
CA LYS A 19 0.19 -17.61 37.97
C LYS A 19 -0.66 -18.02 36.78
N ILE A 20 -1.77 -18.72 37.01
CA ILE A 20 -2.73 -19.06 35.96
C ILE A 20 -3.32 -17.77 35.37
N ALA A 21 -3.77 -16.84 36.22
CA ALA A 21 -4.32 -15.56 35.77
C ALA A 21 -3.31 -14.76 34.91
N GLN A 22 -2.03 -14.71 35.32
CA GLN A 22 -0.98 -14.06 34.53
C GLN A 22 -0.77 -14.71 33.16
N LEU A 23 -0.75 -16.05 33.10
CA LEU A 23 -0.59 -16.77 31.85
C LEU A 23 -1.79 -16.57 30.92
N GLU A 24 -3.00 -16.50 31.45
CA GLU A 24 -4.21 -16.21 30.68
C GLU A 24 -4.15 -14.80 30.07
N GLU A 25 -3.71 -13.80 30.83
CA GLU A 25 -3.52 -12.43 30.33
C GLU A 25 -2.44 -12.37 29.22
N GLU A 26 -1.33 -13.09 29.40
CA GLU A 26 -0.25 -13.17 28.42
C GLU A 26 -0.73 -13.81 27.11
N ILE A 27 -1.46 -14.93 27.19
CA ILE A 27 -2.04 -15.59 26.02
C ILE A 27 -3.01 -14.66 25.28
N GLN A 28 -3.89 -13.95 26.00
CA GLN A 28 -4.83 -13.01 25.40
C GLN A 28 -4.10 -11.87 24.66
N LYS A 29 -3.01 -11.36 25.25
CA LYS A 29 -2.17 -10.34 24.63
C LYS A 29 -1.50 -10.88 23.36
N GLU A 30 -0.92 -12.07 23.42
CA GLU A 30 -0.31 -12.70 22.24
C GLU A 30 -1.30 -12.94 21.11
N GLU A 31 -2.52 -13.39 21.43
CA GLU A 31 -3.58 -13.57 20.43
C GLU A 31 -4.00 -12.24 19.80
N ALA A 32 -4.11 -11.18 20.60
CA ALA A 32 -4.37 -9.84 20.08
C ALA A 32 -3.24 -9.36 19.15
N ASP A 33 -1.99 -9.55 19.55
CA ASP A 33 -0.82 -9.20 18.73
C ASP A 33 -0.78 -10.01 17.42
N LYS A 34 -1.05 -11.32 17.47
CA LYS A 34 -1.18 -12.18 16.29
C LYS A 34 -2.24 -11.67 15.34
N LYS A 35 -3.43 -11.33 15.84
CA LYS A 35 -4.53 -10.83 15.01
C LYS A 35 -4.17 -9.52 14.29
N VAL A 36 -3.47 -8.60 14.96
CA VAL A 36 -3.02 -7.35 14.33
C VAL A 36 -1.98 -7.64 13.25
N ALA A 37 -0.98 -8.49 13.55
CA ALA A 37 0.05 -8.87 12.60
C ALA A 37 -0.55 -9.58 11.37
N GLU A 38 -1.48 -10.52 11.57
CA GLU A 38 -2.22 -11.21 10.50
C GLU A 38 -2.97 -10.24 9.59
N GLY A 39 -3.61 -9.21 10.16
CA GLY A 39 -4.26 -8.16 9.38
C GLY A 39 -3.30 -7.45 8.41
N VAL A 40 -2.08 -7.16 8.87
CA VAL A 40 -1.04 -6.56 8.03
C VAL A 40 -0.47 -7.56 7.02
N ILE A 41 -0.22 -8.81 7.43
CA ILE A 41 0.24 -9.89 6.55
C ILE A 41 -0.74 -10.07 5.38
N ASN A 42 -2.04 -10.11 5.67
CA ASN A 42 -3.08 -10.23 4.65
C ASN A 42 -3.05 -9.03 3.69
N LYS A 43 -2.93 -7.80 4.22
CA LYS A 43 -2.83 -6.59 3.39
C LYS A 43 -1.63 -6.60 2.45
N ILE A 44 -0.49 -7.16 2.88
CA ILE A 44 0.70 -7.33 2.04
C ILE A 44 0.50 -8.47 1.04
N ASN A 45 -0.15 -9.55 1.45
CA ASN A 45 -0.43 -10.69 0.57
C ASN A 45 -1.39 -10.34 -0.56
N ASP A 46 -2.36 -9.45 -0.29
CA ASP A 46 -3.33 -8.96 -1.27
C ASP A 46 -2.70 -8.03 -2.33
N LEU A 47 -1.44 -7.60 -2.15
CA LEU A 47 -0.72 -6.90 -3.20
C LEU A 47 -0.55 -7.82 -4.42
N PRO A 48 -0.84 -7.31 -5.64
CA PRO A 48 -0.75 -8.13 -6.85
C PRO A 48 0.70 -8.53 -7.13
N GLU A 49 0.87 -9.71 -7.71
CA GLU A 49 2.20 -10.21 -8.11
C GLU A 49 2.87 -9.29 -9.14
N LYS A 50 2.07 -8.78 -10.09
CA LYS A 50 2.52 -7.79 -11.07
C LYS A 50 2.20 -6.39 -10.56
N ILE A 51 3.22 -5.71 -10.04
CA ILE A 51 3.11 -4.34 -9.56
C ILE A 51 3.12 -3.36 -10.74
N THR A 52 2.15 -2.45 -10.71
CA THR A 52 1.99 -1.32 -11.63
C THR A 52 1.82 -0.02 -10.85
N LEU A 53 1.89 1.14 -11.52
CA LEU A 53 1.75 2.43 -10.84
C LEU A 53 0.37 2.65 -10.19
N GLU A 54 -0.68 1.99 -10.69
CA GLU A 54 -2.01 2.01 -10.06
C GLU A 54 -1.98 1.40 -8.65
N ASN A 55 -1.02 0.51 -8.37
CA ASN A 55 -0.89 -0.15 -7.08
C ASN A 55 -0.13 0.69 -6.05
N LYS A 56 0.44 1.85 -6.43
CA LYS A 56 1.26 2.68 -5.55
C LYS A 56 0.59 2.95 -4.20
N LYS A 57 -0.68 3.38 -4.22
CA LYS A 57 -1.43 3.67 -3.00
C LYS A 57 -1.58 2.44 -2.10
N ALA A 58 -1.85 1.27 -2.68
CA ALA A 58 -1.99 0.03 -1.92
C ALA A 58 -0.67 -0.37 -1.23
N VAL A 59 0.46 -0.23 -1.94
CA VAL A 59 1.81 -0.49 -1.43
C VAL A 59 2.15 0.49 -0.29
N GLU A 60 1.90 1.78 -0.46
CA GLU A 60 2.14 2.80 0.58
C GLU A 60 1.31 2.54 1.84
N GLU A 61 0.04 2.19 1.70
CA GLU A 61 -0.80 1.84 2.83
C GLU A 61 -0.35 0.55 3.52
N ALA A 62 0.10 -0.46 2.76
CA ALA A 62 0.68 -1.68 3.33
C ALA A 62 1.96 -1.37 4.11
N ARG A 63 2.82 -0.49 3.57
CA ARG A 63 4.02 -0.01 4.26
C ARG A 63 3.71 0.75 5.53
N LYS A 64 2.70 1.61 5.51
CA LYS A 64 2.23 2.31 6.71
C LYS A 64 1.73 1.33 7.76
N ALA A 65 0.86 0.40 7.37
CA ALA A 65 0.31 -0.60 8.28
C ALA A 65 1.42 -1.46 8.93
N TYR A 66 2.42 -1.88 8.16
CA TYR A 66 3.59 -2.58 8.70
C TYR A 66 4.43 -1.71 9.64
N SER A 67 4.60 -0.42 9.31
CA SER A 67 5.39 0.48 10.16
C SER A 67 4.72 0.74 11.51
N ASP A 68 3.38 0.80 11.53
CA ASP A 68 2.54 1.00 12.72
C ASP A 68 2.53 -0.22 13.66
N LEU A 69 2.98 -1.40 13.21
CA LEU A 69 3.11 -2.59 14.07
C LEU A 69 4.13 -2.37 15.19
N THR A 70 3.84 -2.94 16.36
CA THR A 70 4.81 -3.04 17.47
C THR A 70 5.94 -4.00 17.13
N GLU A 71 7.02 -3.99 17.90
CA GLU A 71 8.14 -4.93 17.69
C GLU A 71 7.70 -6.39 17.85
N ALA A 72 6.90 -6.69 18.87
CA ALA A 72 6.34 -8.02 19.09
C ALA A 72 5.49 -8.49 17.91
N GLN A 73 4.66 -7.60 17.35
CA GLN A 73 3.83 -7.90 16.18
C GLN A 73 4.67 -8.05 14.90
N LYS A 74 5.70 -7.22 14.70
CA LYS A 74 6.65 -7.33 13.58
C LYS A 74 7.41 -8.65 13.60
N ALA A 75 7.75 -9.16 14.79
CA ALA A 75 8.40 -10.46 14.93
C ALA A 75 7.52 -11.63 14.44
N LEU A 76 6.20 -11.44 14.33
CA LEU A 76 5.27 -12.42 13.77
C LEU A 76 5.17 -12.34 12.24
N VAL A 77 5.72 -11.30 11.62
CA VAL A 77 5.75 -11.16 10.16
C VAL A 77 6.97 -11.90 9.62
N SER A 78 6.75 -12.84 8.70
CA SER A 78 7.85 -13.59 8.10
C SER A 78 8.70 -12.69 7.19
N LYS A 79 9.97 -13.05 7.03
CA LYS A 79 10.88 -12.36 6.11
C LYS A 79 10.37 -12.37 4.66
N GLU A 80 9.64 -13.41 4.27
CA GLU A 80 9.03 -13.51 2.95
C GLU A 80 8.00 -12.39 2.71
N ILE A 81 7.12 -12.16 3.69
CA ILE A 81 6.13 -11.08 3.63
C ILE A 81 6.82 -9.71 3.61
N GLU A 82 7.85 -9.52 4.44
CA GLU A 82 8.63 -8.28 4.45
C GLU A 82 9.32 -8.04 3.09
N ASN A 83 9.89 -9.07 2.48
CA ASN A 83 10.52 -8.97 1.17
C ASN A 83 9.50 -8.67 0.07
N LYS A 84 8.32 -9.31 0.09
CA LYS A 84 7.24 -9.01 -0.86
C LYS A 84 6.86 -7.52 -0.83
N LEU A 85 6.76 -6.93 0.36
CA LEU A 85 6.51 -5.49 0.50
C LEU A 85 7.65 -4.64 -0.07
N LYS A 86 8.91 -4.97 0.26
CA LYS A 86 10.09 -4.24 -0.26
C LYS A 86 10.21 -4.32 -1.78
N ASP A 87 9.96 -5.50 -2.36
CA ASP A 87 10.01 -5.70 -3.81
C ASP A 87 8.93 -4.89 -4.51
N ALA A 88 7.73 -4.83 -3.92
CA ALA A 88 6.65 -3.99 -4.44
C ALA A 88 7.01 -2.49 -4.40
N GLU A 89 7.57 -2.02 -3.29
CA GLU A 89 8.08 -0.64 -3.16
C GLU A 89 9.15 -0.32 -4.20
N ALA A 90 10.14 -1.21 -4.35
CA ALA A 90 11.21 -1.07 -5.33
C ALA A 90 10.66 -1.01 -6.76
N LYS A 91 9.66 -1.85 -7.07
CA LYS A 91 9.05 -1.87 -8.40
C LYS A 91 8.29 -0.60 -8.72
N ILE A 92 7.56 -0.03 -7.76
CA ILE A 92 6.93 1.29 -7.92
C ILE A 92 7.97 2.36 -8.23
N LEU A 93 9.07 2.41 -7.47
CA LEU A 93 10.15 3.37 -7.69
C LEU A 93 10.82 3.23 -9.07
N GLU A 94 11.01 2.00 -9.54
CA GLU A 94 11.53 1.73 -10.88
C GLU A 94 10.59 2.26 -11.97
N LEU A 95 9.29 1.96 -11.87
CA LEU A 95 8.27 2.40 -12.82
C LEU A 95 8.16 3.93 -12.88
N GLU A 96 8.27 4.61 -11.74
CA GLU A 96 8.25 6.08 -11.69
C GLU A 96 9.47 6.72 -12.36
N LYS A 97 10.65 6.10 -12.24
CA LYS A 97 11.87 6.57 -12.92
C LYS A 97 11.76 6.37 -14.43
N ALA A 98 11.28 5.21 -14.87
CA ALA A 98 11.12 4.90 -16.28
C ALA A 98 10.24 5.93 -17.01
N ILE A 99 9.13 6.39 -16.39
CA ILE A 99 8.29 7.44 -16.97
C ILE A 99 9.03 8.78 -17.09
N LYS A 100 9.78 9.19 -16.07
CA LYS A 100 10.54 10.45 -16.08
C LYS A 100 11.61 10.45 -17.17
N GLU A 101 12.26 9.32 -17.41
CA GLU A 101 13.27 9.17 -18.45
C GLU A 101 12.67 9.12 -19.87
N GLU A 102 11.44 8.62 -20.04
CA GLU A 102 10.73 8.69 -21.31
C GLU A 102 10.19 10.10 -21.63
N GLU A 103 9.80 10.88 -20.62
CA GLU A 103 9.39 12.28 -20.80
C GLU A 103 10.55 13.16 -21.30
N ASP A 104 11.79 12.90 -20.87
CA ASP A 104 12.98 13.67 -21.30
C ASP A 104 13.38 13.36 -22.76
N LYS A 105 13.13 12.13 -23.23
CA LYS A 105 13.42 11.72 -24.63
C LYS A 105 12.42 12.23 -25.66
N LYS A 106 11.28 12.79 -25.24
CA LYS A 106 10.23 13.32 -26.14
C LYS A 106 10.28 14.82 -26.41
N LYS A 107 11.28 15.55 -25.88
CA LYS A 107 11.51 16.95 -26.26
C LYS A 107 12.09 17.01 -27.69
N PRO A 108 11.38 17.56 -28.69
CA PRO A 108 11.92 17.63 -30.04
C PRO A 108 13.13 18.58 -30.05
N SER A 109 14.29 18.05 -30.36
CA SER A 109 15.43 18.82 -30.85
C SER A 109 15.07 19.35 -32.24
N ILE A 110 14.57 20.58 -32.32
CA ILE A 110 14.53 21.33 -33.57
C ILE A 110 15.95 21.88 -33.80
N PRO A 111 16.69 21.42 -34.82
CA PRO A 111 17.94 22.05 -35.20
C PRO A 111 17.67 23.45 -35.77
N GLU A 112 18.27 24.46 -35.16
CA GLU A 112 18.21 25.87 -35.55
C GLU A 112 19.33 26.15 -36.58
N LYS A 113 18.94 26.33 -37.87
CA LYS A 113 19.66 26.95 -39.02
C LYS A 113 18.89 26.58 -40.30
N ASP A 114 18.54 27.40 -41.29
CA ASP A 114 19.02 28.68 -41.80
C ASP A 114 17.88 29.47 -42.49
N LYS A 115 18.19 30.73 -42.79
CA LYS A 115 17.38 31.87 -43.28
C LYS A 115 16.72 31.64 -44.67
N GLU A 116 15.57 32.27 -44.94
CA GLU A 116 15.41 33.29 -46.01
C GLU A 116 14.06 34.02 -45.92
N ASN A 117 14.06 35.26 -46.40
CA ASN A 117 13.12 36.36 -46.19
C ASN A 117 12.19 36.55 -47.40
N THR A 118 10.88 36.71 -47.18
CA THR A 118 10.05 37.63 -47.98
C THR A 118 8.91 38.23 -47.14
N GLY A 119 9.10 39.48 -46.70
CA GLY A 119 8.17 40.56 -47.05
C GLY A 119 6.80 40.67 -46.37
N ILE A 120 6.65 41.81 -45.68
CA ILE A 120 5.47 42.72 -45.63
C ILE A 120 4.57 42.67 -44.37
N LEU A 121 4.91 43.61 -43.47
CA LEU A 121 4.11 44.56 -42.64
C LEU A 121 3.35 44.10 -41.37
N PRO A 122 3.25 44.99 -40.34
CA PRO A 122 3.10 44.62 -38.94
C PRO A 122 1.72 44.96 -38.34
N ALA A 123 1.26 44.12 -37.41
CA ALA A 123 0.25 44.52 -36.42
C ALA A 123 0.61 43.91 -35.05
N THR A 124 0.92 44.79 -34.11
CA THR A 124 1.23 44.54 -32.70
C THR A 124 -0.04 44.14 -31.93
N GLY A 125 0.01 43.02 -31.20
CA GLY A 125 -0.93 42.76 -30.09
C GLY A 125 -1.22 41.29 -29.77
N GLN A 126 -0.63 40.81 -28.68
CA GLN A 126 -1.06 39.67 -27.83
C GLN A 126 -0.62 38.23 -28.18
N LYS A 127 0.47 37.85 -27.49
CA LYS A 127 0.75 36.61 -26.74
C LYS A 127 0.28 35.25 -27.30
N LYS A 128 1.31 34.47 -27.64
CA LYS A 128 1.42 33.03 -27.90
C LYS A 128 0.68 32.15 -26.87
N SER A 129 -0.05 31.13 -27.34
CA SER A 129 0.24 29.73 -26.98
C SER A 129 -0.58 28.76 -27.83
N THR A 130 0.15 27.89 -28.52
CA THR A 130 -0.28 26.80 -29.38
C THR A 130 -0.87 25.66 -28.54
N THR A 131 -2.06 25.17 -28.85
CA THR A 131 -2.43 23.78 -28.51
C THR A 131 -3.31 23.21 -29.61
N THR A 132 -2.67 22.39 -30.42
CA THR A 132 -3.19 21.65 -31.55
C THR A 132 -4.36 20.76 -31.15
N VAL A 133 -5.44 20.88 -31.91
CA VAL A 133 -6.57 19.96 -31.98
C VAL A 133 -6.08 18.60 -32.48
N LEU A 134 -6.36 17.54 -31.71
CA LEU A 134 -6.53 16.18 -32.24
C LEU A 134 -7.57 15.46 -31.37
N MET A 135 -8.82 15.81 -31.62
CA MET A 135 -9.99 14.98 -31.32
C MET A 135 -10.22 14.04 -32.50
N GLY A 136 -10.17 12.74 -32.22
CA GLY A 136 -10.55 11.64 -33.13
C GLY A 136 -9.78 10.38 -32.73
N VAL A 137 -10.35 9.20 -32.51
CA VAL A 137 -11.63 8.55 -32.85
C VAL A 137 -11.65 7.30 -31.91
N LEU A 138 -12.71 6.85 -31.21
CA LEU A 138 -13.91 6.16 -31.70
C LEU A 138 -14.85 5.75 -30.53
N LEU A 139 -16.14 5.66 -30.87
CA LEU A 139 -17.36 5.43 -30.12
C LEU A 139 -17.59 4.05 -29.44
N VAL A 140 -18.23 4.11 -28.26
CA VAL A 140 -19.46 3.41 -27.77
C VAL A 140 -19.59 1.88 -27.90
N LEU A 141 -19.78 1.20 -26.74
CA LEU A 141 -20.82 0.18 -26.56
C LEU A 141 -21.35 0.15 -25.10
N LEU A 142 -22.67 0.23 -24.98
CA LEU A 142 -23.50 0.13 -23.77
C LEU A 142 -23.64 -1.34 -23.27
N GLY A 143 -23.81 -1.49 -21.95
CA GLY A 143 -24.45 -2.66 -21.29
C GLY A 143 -23.46 -3.62 -20.59
N ALA A 144 -23.63 -4.07 -19.35
CA ALA A 144 -24.72 -3.97 -18.40
C ALA A 144 -24.18 -4.01 -16.95
N LEU A 145 -24.66 -3.09 -16.12
CA LEU A 145 -24.47 -3.08 -14.68
C LEU A 145 -25.25 -4.26 -14.07
N LYS A 146 -24.56 -5.38 -13.78
CA LYS A 146 -25.20 -6.51 -13.08
C LYS A 146 -25.18 -6.25 -11.58
N ILE A 147 -26.34 -5.83 -11.08
CA ILE A 147 -26.72 -5.78 -9.66
C ILE A 147 -26.53 -7.17 -9.02
N ARG A 148 -25.88 -7.20 -7.83
CA ARG A 148 -26.14 -8.22 -6.79
C ARG A 148 -26.17 -7.55 -5.42
N LYS A 149 -27.36 -7.07 -5.03
CA LYS A 149 -27.75 -7.03 -3.61
C LYS A 149 -28.05 -8.47 -3.19
N LYS A 150 -27.33 -8.98 -2.20
CA LYS A 150 -27.80 -10.11 -1.38
C LYS A 150 -28.58 -9.49 -0.22
N ASP A 151 -29.86 -9.22 -0.42
CA ASP A 151 -30.79 -9.10 0.70
C ASP A 151 -31.61 -10.38 0.76
N LYS A 152 -31.25 -11.19 1.75
CA LYS A 152 -31.82 -12.49 2.09
C LYS A 152 -33.09 -12.20 2.89
N THR A 153 -34.25 -12.56 2.36
CA THR A 153 -35.52 -12.47 3.08
C THR A 153 -35.97 -13.87 3.51
N ILE A 154 -36.34 -13.94 4.80
CA ILE A 154 -37.10 -14.95 5.54
C ILE A 154 -36.35 -16.26 5.81
#